data_AF-A0A3A9C7B4-F1
#
_entry.id   AF-A0A3A9C7B4-F1
#
_cell.length_a   1.000
_cell.length_b   1.000
_cell.length_c   1.000
_cell.angle_alpha   90.00
_cell.angle_beta   90.00
_cell.angle_gamma   90.00
#
_symmetry.space_group_name_H-M   'P 1'
#
loop_
_entity.id
_entity.type
_entity.pdbx_description
1 polymer ?
#
loop_
_entity_poly.entity_id
_entity_poly.type
_entity_poly.pdbx_seq_one_letter_code
_entity_poly.pdbx_strand_id
1 'polypeptide(L)'
;MNDLIYECAKRELDTLLHKLKEYKHLYIYSAGNRAKEIIQMRKLGFLDINRPECFLVTEMKGNRESVDNPREIEGIPVCVLNEYVPEYLTEDMAVLVVAMEHYHHAIGKSLGDSIFENVFYLSDIMERILVAECVAFYYQRAGIPFYMTDMSVSDRGFGDGRALMTYRVQCAQDIKLDEERKVRNWVTPIQAGAALTDKRVCEVTDADGDNMSEKNPYYNEMTGLYWLWKNTNIPFSGICHYRREFESDVVLQLLLDGRVDVALPMPAIVYPDLKGYYKNWGVEAYYNVMLETIREMEPDYYETAVWCSEHEIFYPNNIFIARRDILEDYCQFSFRILDEVEYRMEKRDGEKQKRCWLSEHVTTIYFMKHCRDYRIVFSNLKRYW
;
A
#
# COMPACT_ATOMS: atom_id res chain seq x y z
N MET A 1 -12.93 19.52 -13.22
CA MET A 1 -13.42 19.51 -11.82
C MET A 1 -12.35 18.94 -10.91
N ASN A 2 -11.78 17.77 -11.23
CA ASN A 2 -10.67 17.17 -10.48
C ASN A 2 -9.37 18.00 -10.49
N ASP A 3 -8.99 18.65 -11.60
CA ASP A 3 -7.80 19.52 -11.66
C ASP A 3 -7.83 20.64 -10.61
N LEU A 4 -8.99 21.32 -10.49
CA LEU A 4 -9.16 22.39 -9.53
C LEU A 4 -9.09 21.89 -8.08
N ILE A 5 -9.66 20.70 -7.81
CA ILE A 5 -9.60 20.08 -6.48
C ILE A 5 -8.15 19.77 -6.11
N TYR A 6 -7.39 19.20 -7.04
CA TYR A 6 -5.98 18.87 -6.84
C TYR A 6 -5.11 20.13 -6.64
N GLU A 7 -5.30 21.17 -7.47
CA GLU A 7 -4.58 22.43 -7.32
C GLU A 7 -4.88 23.13 -5.99
N CYS A 8 -6.15 23.13 -5.56
CA CYS A 8 -6.54 23.67 -4.26
C CYS A 8 -5.87 22.88 -3.13
N ALA A 9 -5.97 21.56 -3.15
CA ALA A 9 -5.35 20.69 -2.14
C ALA A 9 -3.83 20.87 -2.06
N LYS A 10 -3.15 21.05 -3.21
CA LYS A 10 -1.71 21.32 -3.24
C LYS A 10 -1.38 22.66 -2.56
N ARG A 11 -2.12 23.73 -2.86
CA ARG A 11 -1.93 25.04 -2.22
C ARG A 11 -2.19 24.99 -0.71
N GLU A 12 -3.22 24.25 -0.31
CA GLU A 12 -3.53 24.06 1.11
C GLU A 12 -2.44 23.24 1.82
N LEU A 13 -1.92 22.19 1.19
CA LEU A 13 -0.77 21.42 1.70
C LEU A 13 0.45 22.33 1.88
N ASP A 14 0.81 23.11 0.86
CA ASP A 14 1.98 23.98 0.92
C ASP A 14 1.81 25.05 2.03
N THR A 15 0.60 25.59 2.18
CA THR A 15 0.27 26.53 3.27
C THR A 15 0.39 25.88 4.63
N LEU A 16 -0.14 24.66 4.79
CA LEU A 16 -0.07 23.88 6.01
C LEU A 16 1.39 23.62 6.40
N LEU A 17 2.20 23.09 5.47
CA LEU A 17 3.61 22.79 5.70
C LEU A 17 4.43 24.05 6.03
N HIS A 18 4.10 25.19 5.41
CA HIS A 18 4.74 26.47 5.74
C HIS A 18 4.41 26.91 7.17
N LYS A 19 3.13 26.88 7.56
CA LYS A 19 2.67 27.26 8.89
C LYS A 19 3.28 26.39 9.98
N LEU A 20 3.45 25.08 9.76
CA LEU A 20 4.08 24.20 10.74
C LEU A 20 5.49 24.66 11.15
N LYS A 21 6.21 25.39 10.29
CA LYS A 21 7.55 25.92 10.60
C LYS A 21 7.54 27.12 11.53
N GLU A 22 6.40 27.78 11.71
CA GLU A 22 6.24 28.92 12.62
C GLU A 22 6.24 28.45 14.09
N TYR A 23 5.98 27.17 14.34
CA TYR A 23 5.87 26.59 15.68
C TYR A 23 7.16 25.87 16.08
N LYS A 24 7.61 26.10 17.31
CA LYS A 24 8.84 25.49 17.85
C LYS A 24 8.66 24.03 18.21
N HIS A 25 7.46 23.67 18.71
CA HIS A 25 7.17 22.34 19.22
C HIS A 25 6.10 21.67 18.35
N LEU A 26 6.50 20.61 17.65
CA LEU A 26 5.60 19.82 16.81
C LEU A 26 5.12 18.57 17.55
N TYR A 27 3.84 18.27 17.40
CA TYR A 27 3.21 17.04 17.83
C TYR A 27 2.53 16.39 16.64
N ILE A 28 2.54 15.06 16.56
CA ILE A 28 1.79 14.33 15.53
C ILE A 28 0.67 13.56 16.23
N TYR A 29 -0.57 13.79 15.81
CA TYR A 29 -1.70 12.98 16.27
C TYR A 29 -1.85 11.75 15.37
N SER A 30 -1.61 10.56 15.95
CA SER A 30 -1.55 9.21 15.35
C SER A 30 -0.17 8.58 15.59
N ALA A 31 -0.16 7.28 15.91
CA ALA A 31 1.06 6.45 15.96
C ALA A 31 1.04 5.33 14.89
N GLY A 32 0.12 5.44 13.91
CA GLY A 32 -0.06 4.47 12.84
C GLY A 32 0.94 4.62 11.68
N ASN A 33 0.76 3.82 10.62
CA ASN A 33 1.66 3.80 9.46
C ASN A 33 1.77 5.16 8.76
N ARG A 34 0.68 5.93 8.65
CA ARG A 34 0.72 7.29 8.05
C ARG A 34 1.64 8.24 8.83
N ALA A 35 1.61 8.17 10.16
CA ALA A 35 2.49 8.98 11.01
C ALA A 35 3.97 8.55 10.87
N LYS A 36 4.23 7.24 10.79
CA LYS A 36 5.57 6.69 10.53
C LYS A 36 6.10 7.10 9.16
N GLU A 37 5.23 7.14 8.15
CA GLU A 37 5.56 7.61 6.80
C GLU A 37 6.00 9.09 6.81
N ILE A 38 5.30 9.97 7.54
CA ILE A 38 5.72 11.38 7.74
C ILE A 38 7.12 11.48 8.37
N ILE A 39 7.43 10.65 9.36
CA ILE A 39 8.80 10.59 9.94
C ILE A 39 9.82 10.12 8.91
N GLN A 40 9.47 9.10 8.11
CA GLN A 40 10.38 8.59 7.11
C GLN A 40 10.66 9.63 6.02
N MET A 41 9.64 10.35 5.56
CA MET A 41 9.78 11.48 4.63
C MET A 41 10.73 12.56 5.18
N ARG A 42 10.66 12.85 6.49
CA ARG A 42 11.59 13.76 7.16
C ARG A 42 13.02 13.21 7.19
N LYS A 43 13.20 11.92 7.53
CA LYS A 43 14.53 11.26 7.56
C LYS A 43 15.19 11.20 6.19
N LEU A 44 14.40 11.03 5.13
CA LEU A 44 14.88 11.07 3.74
C LEU A 44 15.35 12.47 3.30
N GLY A 45 15.06 13.51 4.09
CA GLY A 45 15.34 14.91 3.75
C GLY A 45 14.37 15.49 2.72
N PHE A 46 13.23 14.82 2.50
CA PHE A 46 12.17 15.31 1.61
C PHE A 46 11.27 16.31 2.34
N LEU A 47 10.81 15.95 3.55
CA LEU A 47 9.88 16.75 4.32
C LEU A 47 10.60 17.56 5.39
N ASP A 48 10.68 18.87 5.16
CA ASP A 48 11.28 19.82 6.09
C ASP A 48 10.27 20.25 7.18
N ILE A 49 10.16 19.44 8.23
CA ILE A 49 9.39 19.72 9.44
C ILE A 49 10.25 19.48 10.69
N ASN A 50 9.90 20.18 11.79
CA ASN A 50 10.52 19.94 13.08
C ASN A 50 10.37 18.46 13.49
N ARG A 51 11.35 17.92 14.23
CA ARG A 51 11.19 16.59 14.83
C ARG A 51 10.05 16.70 15.85
N PRO A 52 9.02 15.84 15.80
CA PRO A 52 7.97 15.91 16.79
C PRO A 52 8.50 15.55 18.18
N GLU A 53 7.97 16.24 19.18
CA GLU A 53 8.24 16.02 20.60
C GLU A 53 7.51 14.76 21.10
N CYS A 54 6.33 14.50 20.55
CA CYS A 54 5.48 13.39 20.95
C CYS A 54 4.47 13.01 19.85
N PHE A 55 4.13 11.72 19.81
CA PHE A 55 2.96 11.21 19.12
C PHE A 55 1.76 11.14 20.06
N LEU A 56 0.68 11.83 19.72
CA LEU A 56 -0.54 11.85 20.52
C LEU A 56 -1.51 10.79 20.00
N VAL A 57 -2.10 10.03 20.91
CA VAL A 57 -3.15 9.03 20.62
C VAL A 57 -4.32 9.18 21.58
N THR A 58 -5.51 8.73 21.17
CA THR A 58 -6.67 8.69 22.08
C THR A 58 -6.48 7.68 23.20
N GLU A 59 -5.86 6.54 22.88
CA GLU A 59 -5.60 5.45 23.80
C GLU A 59 -4.43 4.61 23.30
N MET A 60 -3.78 3.86 24.19
CA MET A 60 -2.68 2.97 23.82
C MET A 60 -3.16 1.68 23.16
N LYS A 61 -4.40 1.26 23.44
CA LYS A 61 -4.94 0.01 22.94
C LYS A 61 -5.33 0.14 21.47
N GLY A 62 -5.00 -0.87 20.68
CA GLY A 62 -5.42 -0.98 19.29
C GLY A 62 -6.92 -1.26 19.17
N ASN A 63 -7.43 -1.15 17.95
CA ASN A 63 -8.81 -1.49 17.62
C ASN A 63 -8.87 -2.69 16.65
N ARG A 64 -10.05 -2.97 16.07
CA ARG A 64 -10.21 -4.07 15.10
C ARG A 64 -9.35 -3.95 13.84
N GLU A 65 -8.81 -2.76 13.56
CA GLU A 65 -8.04 -2.39 12.37
C GLU A 65 -6.57 -2.04 12.69
N SER A 66 -6.16 -2.08 13.96
CA SER A 66 -4.79 -1.74 14.38
C SER A 66 -4.32 -2.53 15.60
N VAL A 67 -3.03 -2.81 15.68
CA VAL A 67 -2.39 -3.31 16.90
C VAL A 67 -2.30 -2.21 17.96
N ASP A 68 -1.90 -2.58 19.18
CA ASP A 68 -1.60 -1.62 20.25
C ASP A 68 -0.49 -0.64 19.83
N ASN A 69 -0.64 0.61 20.25
CA ASN A 69 0.34 1.66 19.96
C ASN A 69 1.66 1.36 20.68
N PRO A 70 2.82 1.55 20.01
CA PRO A 70 4.10 1.41 20.66
C PRO A 70 4.29 2.52 21.69
N ARG A 71 5.21 2.34 22.65
CA ARG A 71 5.54 3.39 23.64
C ARG A 71 6.36 4.53 23.04
N GLU A 72 7.08 4.26 21.97
CA GLU A 72 7.88 5.22 21.23
C GLU A 72 8.01 4.82 19.75
N ILE A 73 8.31 5.81 18.91
CA ILE A 73 8.66 5.64 17.49
C ILE A 73 9.93 6.47 17.26
N GLU A 74 11.06 5.86 16.87
CA GLU A 74 12.35 6.55 16.70
C GLU A 74 12.79 7.38 17.93
N GLY A 75 12.57 6.85 19.13
CA GLY A 75 12.85 7.56 20.39
C GLY A 75 12.00 8.82 20.59
N ILE A 76 10.87 8.94 19.89
CA ILE A 76 9.82 9.94 20.14
C ILE A 76 8.74 9.24 20.95
N PRO A 77 8.37 9.74 22.15
CA PRO A 77 7.34 9.11 22.97
C PRO A 77 5.98 9.11 22.29
N VAL A 78 5.17 8.09 22.59
CA VAL A 78 3.75 8.04 22.26
C VAL A 78 2.98 8.24 23.56
N CYS A 79 2.12 9.26 23.61
CA CYS A 79 1.36 9.62 24.81
C CYS A 79 -0.15 9.66 24.52
N VAL A 80 -0.92 9.29 25.53
CA VAL A 80 -2.37 9.48 25.53
C VAL A 80 -2.66 10.98 25.66
N LEU A 81 -3.45 11.53 24.75
CA LEU A 81 -3.73 12.96 24.64
C LEU A 81 -4.14 13.59 25.99
N ASN A 82 -5.08 12.94 26.69
CA ASN A 82 -5.65 13.45 27.94
C ASN A 82 -4.73 13.26 29.16
N GLU A 83 -3.64 12.51 29.02
CA GLU A 83 -2.65 12.28 30.06
C GLU A 83 -1.38 13.11 29.85
N TYR A 84 -1.24 13.72 28.66
CA TYR A 84 -0.06 14.49 28.32
C TYR A 84 -0.09 15.85 29.01
N VAL A 85 0.99 16.17 29.73
CA VAL A 85 1.22 17.47 30.35
C VAL A 85 2.37 18.16 29.60
N PRO A 86 2.13 19.27 28.90
CA PRO A 86 3.15 19.95 28.13
C PRO A 86 4.09 20.72 29.06
N GLU A 87 5.33 20.89 28.60
CA GLU A 87 6.33 21.71 29.29
C GLU A 87 6.39 23.16 28.78
N TYR A 88 5.64 23.49 27.71
CA TYR A 88 5.78 24.74 26.94
C TYR A 88 4.49 25.57 26.90
N LEU A 89 4.58 26.79 26.35
CA LEU A 89 3.42 27.65 26.09
C LEU A 89 2.64 27.14 24.87
N THR A 90 1.31 27.15 24.96
CA THR A 90 0.41 26.61 23.92
C THR A 90 0.57 27.30 22.56
N GLU A 91 0.91 28.61 22.56
CA GLU A 91 1.13 29.41 21.36
C GLU A 91 2.32 28.94 20.48
N ASP A 92 3.31 28.29 21.07
CA ASP A 92 4.51 27.76 20.37
C ASP A 92 4.32 26.31 19.88
N MET A 93 3.17 25.67 20.17
CA MET A 93 2.89 24.27 19.84
C MET A 93 1.98 24.14 18.63
N ALA A 94 2.27 23.15 17.77
CA ALA A 94 1.37 22.70 16.71
C ALA A 94 1.13 21.19 16.76
N VAL A 95 -0.11 20.79 16.51
CA VAL A 95 -0.50 19.39 16.30
C VAL A 95 -0.79 19.17 14.83
N LEU A 96 -0.06 18.26 14.19
CA LEU A 96 -0.37 17.75 12.87
C LEU A 96 -1.16 16.42 13.01
N VAL A 97 -2.40 16.41 12.53
CA VAL A 97 -3.26 15.22 12.52
C VAL A 97 -2.98 14.39 11.27
N VAL A 98 -2.41 13.19 11.48
CA VAL A 98 -1.99 12.26 10.42
C VAL A 98 -2.75 10.94 10.58
N ALA A 99 -4.06 11.01 10.37
CA ALA A 99 -4.99 9.90 10.48
C ALA A 99 -5.97 9.87 9.30
N MET A 100 -6.65 8.74 9.09
CA MET A 100 -7.68 8.61 8.05
C MET A 100 -8.73 9.71 8.19
N GLU A 101 -9.08 10.36 7.08
CA GLU A 101 -9.88 11.59 7.07
C GLU A 101 -11.27 11.41 7.70
N HIS A 102 -11.86 10.21 7.58
CA HIS A 102 -13.14 9.90 8.25
C HIS A 102 -13.07 9.93 9.78
N TYR A 103 -11.87 9.89 10.39
CA TYR A 103 -11.69 10.08 11.83
C TYR A 103 -11.46 11.53 12.25
N HIS A 104 -11.18 12.46 11.33
CA HIS A 104 -10.78 13.83 11.67
C HIS A 104 -11.79 14.55 12.55
N HIS A 105 -13.09 14.39 12.29
CA HIS A 105 -14.13 15.02 13.12
C HIS A 105 -14.14 14.49 14.56
N ALA A 106 -13.92 13.18 14.78
CA ALA A 106 -13.85 12.61 16.12
C ALA A 106 -12.58 13.06 16.85
N ILE A 107 -11.44 13.07 16.13
CA ILE A 107 -10.15 13.55 16.63
C ILE A 107 -10.24 15.04 17.03
N GLY A 108 -10.89 15.86 16.21
CA GLY A 108 -11.06 17.27 16.47
C GLY A 108 -11.88 17.58 17.72
N LYS A 109 -12.86 16.73 18.06
CA LYS A 109 -13.56 16.84 19.36
C LYS A 109 -12.62 16.58 20.53
N SER A 110 -11.83 15.51 20.46
CA SER A 110 -10.85 15.20 21.51
C SER A 110 -9.78 16.29 21.66
N LEU A 111 -9.31 16.87 20.56
CA LEU A 111 -8.34 17.97 20.58
C LEU A 111 -8.95 19.29 21.05
N GLY A 112 -10.23 19.56 20.75
CA GLY A 112 -10.92 20.77 21.19
C GLY A 112 -11.12 20.85 22.71
N ASP A 113 -11.18 19.70 23.39
CA ASP A 113 -11.21 19.62 24.86
C ASP A 113 -9.80 19.59 25.48
N SER A 114 -8.76 19.67 24.65
CA SER A 114 -7.35 19.62 25.07
C SER A 114 -6.72 21.02 25.10
N ILE A 115 -5.46 21.06 25.53
CA ILE A 115 -4.60 22.25 25.58
C ILE A 115 -4.11 22.73 24.20
N PHE A 116 -4.26 21.94 23.14
CA PHE A 116 -3.65 22.21 21.85
C PHE A 116 -4.54 23.13 21.01
N GLU A 117 -4.11 24.38 20.84
CA GLU A 117 -4.89 25.39 20.09
C GLU A 117 -4.61 25.38 18.59
N ASN A 118 -3.38 25.05 18.17
CA ASN A 118 -2.97 25.06 16.76
C ASN A 118 -3.00 23.65 16.18
N VAL A 119 -4.11 23.30 15.54
CA VAL A 119 -4.33 21.97 14.96
C VAL A 119 -4.42 22.04 13.44
N PHE A 120 -3.61 21.22 12.77
CA PHE A 120 -3.52 21.13 11.32
C PHE A 120 -3.90 19.72 10.86
N TYR A 121 -4.80 19.61 9.89
CA TYR A 121 -5.29 18.31 9.40
C TYR A 121 -4.70 18.01 8.03
N LEU A 122 -4.05 16.85 7.91
CA LEU A 122 -3.61 16.33 6.61
C LEU A 122 -4.77 15.55 5.98
N SER A 123 -5.47 16.14 5.01
CA SER A 123 -6.55 15.47 4.28
C SER A 123 -6.02 14.30 3.43
N ASP A 124 -6.90 13.38 3.01
CA ASP A 124 -6.49 12.23 2.21
C ASP A 124 -5.89 12.66 0.85
N ILE A 125 -6.37 13.75 0.25
CA ILE A 125 -5.82 14.27 -1.01
C ILE A 125 -4.44 14.92 -0.79
N MET A 126 -4.25 15.65 0.31
CA MET A 126 -2.94 16.20 0.67
C MET A 126 -1.91 15.10 0.93
N GLU A 127 -2.30 14.05 1.63
CA GLU A 127 -1.45 12.88 1.87
C GLU A 127 -1.04 12.22 0.55
N ARG A 128 -1.98 11.99 -0.38
CA ARG A 128 -1.66 11.42 -1.70
C ARG A 128 -0.66 12.27 -2.48
N ILE A 129 -0.83 13.59 -2.47
CA ILE A 129 0.10 14.54 -3.08
C ILE A 129 1.49 14.40 -2.45
N LEU A 130 1.55 14.44 -1.12
CA LEU A 130 2.79 14.38 -0.37
C LEU A 130 3.55 13.07 -0.60
N VAL A 131 2.84 11.93 -0.61
CA VAL A 131 3.39 10.62 -0.92
C VAL A 131 3.92 10.56 -2.35
N ALA A 132 3.13 10.99 -3.33
CA ALA A 132 3.55 10.98 -4.73
C ALA A 132 4.81 11.83 -4.97
N GLU A 133 4.89 13.02 -4.38
CA GLU A 133 6.06 13.89 -4.45
C GLU A 133 7.27 13.28 -3.72
N CYS A 134 7.07 12.64 -2.56
CA CYS A 134 8.16 11.98 -1.85
C CYS A 134 8.71 10.78 -2.61
N VAL A 135 7.84 9.94 -3.18
CA VAL A 135 8.23 8.80 -4.01
C VAL A 135 9.00 9.30 -5.24
N ALA A 136 8.51 10.35 -5.92
CA ALA A 136 9.23 10.94 -7.04
C ALA A 136 10.64 11.43 -6.64
N PHE A 137 10.75 12.13 -5.51
CA PHE A 137 12.04 12.56 -4.93
C PHE A 137 12.96 11.37 -4.64
N TYR A 138 12.43 10.33 -3.99
CA TYR A 138 13.19 9.13 -3.64
C TYR A 138 13.74 8.45 -4.89
N TYR A 139 12.89 8.23 -5.89
CA TYR A 139 13.26 7.55 -7.14
C TYR A 139 14.30 8.35 -7.91
N GLN A 140 14.13 9.67 -7.99
CA GLN A 140 15.12 10.55 -8.59
C GLN A 140 16.48 10.44 -7.89
N ARG A 141 16.51 10.48 -6.56
CA ARG A 141 17.74 10.36 -5.76
C ARG A 141 18.40 8.99 -5.91
N ALA A 142 17.62 7.92 -6.04
CA ALA A 142 18.10 6.56 -6.27
C ALA A 142 18.45 6.25 -7.74
N GLY A 143 18.18 7.18 -8.67
CA GLY A 143 18.39 6.96 -10.11
C GLY A 143 17.46 5.90 -10.72
N ILE A 144 16.28 5.70 -10.12
CA ILE A 144 15.26 4.73 -10.57
C ILE A 144 14.26 5.46 -11.47
N PRO A 145 13.88 4.91 -12.64
CA PRO A 145 12.83 5.50 -13.46
C PRO A 145 11.50 5.60 -12.72
N PHE A 146 10.88 6.79 -12.77
CA PHE A 146 9.57 7.03 -12.19
C PHE A 146 8.65 7.69 -13.20
N TYR A 147 7.49 7.08 -13.43
CA TYR A 147 6.45 7.63 -14.29
C TYR A 147 5.09 7.38 -13.64
N MET A 148 4.30 8.44 -13.47
CA MET A 148 2.98 8.38 -12.85
C MET A 148 1.94 9.02 -13.78
N THR A 149 0.73 8.46 -13.79
CA THR A 149 -0.42 9.14 -14.39
C THR A 149 -0.77 10.42 -13.64
N ASP A 150 -1.28 11.41 -14.36
CA ASP A 150 -1.82 12.62 -13.75
C ASP A 150 -3.01 12.29 -12.83
N MET A 151 -2.87 12.67 -11.56
CA MET A 151 -3.83 12.38 -10.49
C MET A 151 -5.16 13.10 -10.66
N SER A 152 -5.21 14.14 -11.48
CA SER A 152 -6.44 14.89 -11.69
C SER A 152 -7.35 14.26 -12.76
N VAL A 153 -6.86 13.28 -13.54
CA VAL A 153 -7.60 12.80 -14.70
C VAL A 153 -8.70 11.81 -14.31
N SER A 154 -9.94 12.14 -14.68
CA SER A 154 -11.11 11.26 -14.51
C SER A 154 -11.19 10.16 -15.57
N ASP A 155 -11.97 9.12 -15.29
CA ASP A 155 -12.33 8.07 -16.25
C ASP A 155 -12.78 8.67 -17.59
N ARG A 156 -12.20 8.19 -18.70
CA ARG A 156 -12.54 8.62 -20.06
C ARG A 156 -13.55 7.70 -20.74
N GLY A 157 -13.88 6.58 -20.12
CA GLY A 157 -14.76 5.57 -20.69
C GLY A 157 -13.95 4.62 -21.57
N PHE A 158 -13.76 3.41 -21.07
CA PHE A 158 -13.02 2.37 -21.77
C PHE A 158 -13.90 1.60 -22.76
N GLY A 159 -13.35 1.23 -23.92
CA GLY A 159 -14.00 0.42 -24.97
C GLY A 159 -14.35 -1.00 -24.52
N ASP A 160 -14.60 -1.93 -25.44
CA ASP A 160 -14.90 -3.31 -25.06
C ASP A 160 -13.69 -3.98 -24.38
N GLY A 161 -13.86 -4.41 -23.12
CA GLY A 161 -12.81 -4.96 -22.25
C GLY A 161 -12.23 -6.32 -22.68
N ARG A 162 -12.05 -6.56 -23.98
CA ARG A 162 -11.56 -7.85 -24.51
C ARG A 162 -10.04 -7.96 -24.50
N ALA A 163 -9.32 -6.85 -24.70
CA ALA A 163 -7.86 -6.84 -24.69
C ALA A 163 -7.26 -6.63 -23.29
N LEU A 164 -8.07 -6.10 -22.36
CA LEU A 164 -7.64 -5.79 -20.99
C LEU A 164 -8.75 -6.15 -20.01
N MET A 165 -8.39 -6.92 -18.98
CA MET A 165 -9.29 -7.29 -17.89
C MET A 165 -8.52 -7.36 -16.58
N THR A 166 -9.00 -6.69 -15.54
CA THR A 166 -8.55 -6.94 -14.17
C THR A 166 -9.55 -7.83 -13.45
N TYR A 167 -9.05 -8.67 -12.57
CA TYR A 167 -9.89 -9.51 -11.72
C TYR A 167 -9.94 -8.94 -10.31
N ARG A 168 -11.15 -8.60 -9.86
CA ARG A 168 -11.35 -8.14 -8.49
C ARG A 168 -11.52 -9.34 -7.58
N VAL A 169 -10.52 -9.59 -6.76
CA VAL A 169 -10.53 -10.71 -5.83
C VAL A 169 -11.32 -10.35 -4.58
N GLN A 170 -12.33 -11.18 -4.27
CA GLN A 170 -13.20 -11.05 -3.12
C GLN A 170 -13.55 -12.43 -2.54
N CYS A 171 -13.89 -12.52 -1.26
CA CYS A 171 -14.14 -13.78 -0.56
C CYS A 171 -15.50 -13.78 0.17
N ALA A 172 -15.90 -14.95 0.67
CA ALA A 172 -17.17 -15.12 1.37
C ALA A 172 -17.27 -14.32 2.69
N GLN A 173 -16.13 -13.94 3.26
CA GLN A 173 -15.97 -13.20 4.52
C GLN A 173 -15.93 -11.68 4.34
N ASP A 174 -15.84 -11.17 3.11
CA ASP A 174 -15.81 -9.73 2.88
C ASP A 174 -17.11 -9.06 3.35
N ILE A 175 -16.96 -7.90 3.97
CA ILE A 175 -18.09 -7.14 4.48
C ILE A 175 -18.73 -6.29 3.39
N LYS A 176 -20.03 -6.03 3.53
CA LYS A 176 -20.76 -5.14 2.64
C LYS A 176 -20.17 -3.73 2.73
N LEU A 177 -19.99 -3.10 1.58
CA LEU A 177 -19.53 -1.73 1.44
C LEU A 177 -20.67 -0.75 1.67
N ASP A 178 -20.36 0.39 2.26
CA ASP A 178 -21.27 1.49 2.53
C ASP A 178 -21.49 2.38 1.29
N GLU A 179 -20.58 2.33 0.31
CA GLU A 179 -20.65 3.12 -0.92
C GLU A 179 -20.97 2.31 -2.18
N GLU A 180 -21.70 2.93 -3.11
CA GLU A 180 -21.99 2.36 -4.43
C GLU A 180 -20.76 2.38 -5.33
N ARG A 181 -20.53 1.26 -6.03
CA ARG A 181 -19.44 1.13 -7.00
C ARG A 181 -19.85 1.56 -8.37
N LYS A 182 -18.95 2.25 -9.06
CA LYS A 182 -19.04 2.44 -10.50
C LYS A 182 -18.83 1.08 -11.17
N VAL A 183 -19.79 0.65 -11.99
CA VAL A 183 -19.65 -0.54 -12.81
C VAL A 183 -18.60 -0.28 -13.89
N ARG A 184 -17.62 -1.17 -14.00
CA ARG A 184 -16.52 -1.08 -14.96
C ARG A 184 -16.47 -2.34 -15.80
N ASN A 185 -16.55 -2.19 -17.11
CA ASN A 185 -16.59 -3.28 -18.09
C ASN A 185 -15.26 -4.07 -18.22
N TRP A 186 -14.18 -3.53 -17.67
CA TRP A 186 -12.84 -4.15 -17.61
C TRP A 186 -12.52 -4.77 -16.24
N VAL A 187 -13.49 -4.83 -15.32
CA VAL A 187 -13.34 -5.46 -14.01
C VAL A 187 -14.25 -6.70 -13.92
N THR A 188 -13.66 -7.88 -13.79
CA THR A 188 -14.41 -9.12 -13.53
C THR A 188 -14.25 -9.53 -12.07
N PRO A 189 -15.34 -9.66 -11.28
CA PRO A 189 -15.25 -10.20 -9.92
C PRO A 189 -14.88 -11.68 -9.93
N ILE A 190 -13.95 -12.08 -9.06
CA ILE A 190 -13.59 -13.49 -8.81
C ILE A 190 -13.68 -13.79 -7.33
N GLN A 191 -14.30 -14.93 -7.00
CA GLN A 191 -14.34 -15.41 -5.63
C GLN A 191 -13.06 -16.20 -5.29
N ALA A 192 -12.31 -15.72 -4.31
CA ALA A 192 -11.21 -16.46 -3.69
C ALA A 192 -11.69 -17.42 -2.58
N GLY A 193 -10.98 -18.53 -2.41
CA GLY A 193 -11.28 -19.56 -1.41
C GLY A 193 -12.62 -20.24 -1.64
N ALA A 194 -13.09 -20.33 -2.88
CA ALA A 194 -14.36 -20.98 -3.21
C ALA A 194 -14.39 -22.49 -2.89
N ALA A 195 -13.23 -23.14 -2.79
CA ALA A 195 -13.12 -24.54 -2.34
C ALA A 195 -13.43 -24.72 -0.84
N LEU A 196 -13.43 -23.65 -0.05
CA LEU A 196 -13.54 -23.69 1.41
C LEU A 196 -14.94 -23.37 1.93
N THR A 197 -15.90 -23.15 1.03
CA THR A 197 -17.26 -22.76 1.38
C THR A 197 -18.23 -23.03 0.24
N ASP A 198 -19.48 -23.36 0.57
CA ASP A 198 -20.56 -23.49 -0.41
C ASP A 198 -21.16 -22.12 -0.82
N LYS A 199 -20.85 -21.04 -0.09
CA LYS A 199 -21.33 -19.71 -0.42
C LYS A 199 -20.68 -19.25 -1.74
N ARG A 200 -21.49 -18.81 -2.70
CA ARG A 200 -21.03 -18.21 -3.96
C ARG A 200 -21.33 -16.71 -3.98
N VAL A 201 -20.29 -15.89 -4.10
CA VAL A 201 -20.37 -14.41 -4.13
C VAL A 201 -19.96 -13.82 -5.48
N CYS A 202 -19.43 -14.65 -6.39
CA CYS A 202 -19.13 -14.30 -7.78
C CYS A 202 -19.55 -15.45 -8.70
N GLU A 203 -19.73 -15.14 -9.99
CA GLU A 203 -19.91 -16.17 -11.03
C GLU A 203 -18.59 -16.90 -11.33
N VAL A 204 -17.48 -16.16 -11.38
CA VAL A 204 -16.13 -16.74 -11.56
C VAL A 204 -15.55 -17.08 -10.19
N THR A 205 -14.98 -18.27 -10.06
CA THR A 205 -14.35 -18.72 -8.82
C THR A 205 -12.91 -19.13 -9.04
N ASP A 206 -12.09 -18.97 -8.01
CA ASP A 206 -10.71 -19.46 -8.01
C ASP A 206 -10.59 -20.98 -7.83
N ALA A 207 -11.71 -21.72 -7.75
CA ALA A 207 -11.73 -23.18 -7.56
C ALA A 207 -11.94 -23.97 -8.87
N ASP A 208 -12.17 -23.27 -9.99
CA ASP A 208 -12.35 -23.87 -11.30
C ASP A 208 -11.00 -24.11 -12.00
N GLY A 209 -10.88 -25.12 -12.86
CA GLY A 209 -9.67 -25.37 -13.64
C GLY A 209 -8.41 -25.67 -12.79
N ASP A 210 -7.23 -25.25 -13.27
CA ASP A 210 -5.98 -25.36 -12.50
C ASP A 210 -5.94 -24.26 -11.44
N ASN A 211 -5.90 -24.66 -10.17
CA ASN A 211 -6.09 -23.73 -9.07
C ASN A 211 -5.40 -24.12 -7.76
N MET A 212 -5.41 -23.17 -6.83
CA MET A 212 -4.93 -23.32 -5.46
C MET A 212 -5.94 -22.76 -4.43
N SER A 213 -7.24 -22.84 -4.72
CA SER A 213 -8.31 -22.22 -3.90
C SER A 213 -8.26 -22.64 -2.43
N GLU A 214 -7.92 -23.89 -2.16
CA GLU A 214 -7.77 -24.43 -0.79
C GLU A 214 -6.69 -23.72 0.03
N LYS A 215 -5.69 -23.11 -0.63
CA LYS A 215 -4.60 -22.37 0.02
C LYS A 215 -4.98 -20.92 0.38
N ASN A 216 -6.20 -20.46 0.09
CA ASN A 216 -6.66 -19.10 0.39
C ASN A 216 -6.46 -18.62 1.84
N PRO A 217 -6.57 -19.45 2.91
CA PRO A 217 -6.32 -19.00 4.28
C PRO A 217 -4.89 -18.49 4.52
N TYR A 218 -3.96 -18.88 3.63
CA TYR A 218 -2.56 -18.50 3.69
C TYR A 218 -2.14 -17.55 2.55
N TYR A 219 -2.72 -17.71 1.36
CA TYR A 219 -2.34 -16.97 0.15
C TYR A 219 -3.28 -15.79 -0.17
N ASN A 220 -4.47 -15.73 0.44
CA ASN A 220 -5.49 -14.72 0.18
C ASN A 220 -5.66 -14.43 -1.33
N GLU A 221 -5.60 -13.16 -1.75
CA GLU A 221 -5.82 -12.73 -3.13
C GLU A 221 -4.88 -13.38 -4.16
N MET A 222 -3.74 -13.95 -3.73
CA MET A 222 -2.84 -14.69 -4.60
C MET A 222 -3.48 -15.96 -5.19
N THR A 223 -4.50 -16.55 -4.57
CA THR A 223 -5.22 -17.68 -5.20
C THR A 223 -6.00 -17.23 -6.43
N GLY A 224 -6.58 -16.03 -6.39
CA GLY A 224 -7.21 -15.39 -7.54
C GLY A 224 -6.21 -15.04 -8.64
N LEU A 225 -5.00 -14.56 -8.27
CA LEU A 225 -3.92 -14.33 -9.23
C LEU A 225 -3.42 -15.63 -9.88
N TYR A 226 -3.24 -16.70 -9.10
CA TYR A 226 -2.84 -18.01 -9.63
C TYR A 226 -3.88 -18.52 -10.63
N TRP A 227 -5.17 -18.44 -10.27
CA TRP A 227 -6.25 -18.84 -11.16
C TRP A 227 -6.23 -18.02 -12.46
N LEU A 228 -6.06 -16.70 -12.37
CA LEU A 228 -5.94 -15.81 -13.53
C LEU A 228 -4.79 -16.23 -14.45
N TRP A 229 -3.63 -16.53 -13.87
CA TRP A 229 -2.45 -16.97 -14.59
C TRP A 229 -2.70 -18.27 -15.37
N LYS A 230 -3.33 -19.25 -14.74
CA LYS A 230 -3.51 -20.60 -15.32
C LYS A 230 -4.70 -20.74 -16.26
N ASN A 231 -5.77 -19.98 -16.06
CA ASN A 231 -7.06 -20.25 -16.70
C ASN A 231 -7.47 -19.17 -17.72
N THR A 232 -6.64 -18.16 -17.94
CA THR A 232 -6.93 -17.09 -18.90
C THR A 232 -5.75 -16.81 -19.82
N ASN A 233 -6.01 -16.15 -20.95
CA ASN A 233 -4.98 -15.71 -21.90
C ASN A 233 -5.25 -14.27 -22.37
N ILE A 234 -5.62 -13.39 -21.44
CA ILE A 234 -5.98 -12.00 -21.74
C ILE A 234 -4.68 -11.20 -21.97
N PRO A 235 -4.57 -10.39 -23.05
CA PRO A 235 -3.32 -9.70 -23.41
C PRO A 235 -2.77 -8.78 -22.31
N PHE A 236 -3.65 -8.08 -21.59
CA PHE A 236 -3.31 -7.30 -20.40
C PHE A 236 -4.22 -7.72 -19.25
N SER A 237 -3.63 -8.20 -18.17
CA SER A 237 -4.41 -8.57 -17.00
C SER A 237 -3.65 -8.45 -15.69
N GLY A 238 -4.38 -8.62 -14.60
CA GLY A 238 -3.85 -8.64 -13.25
C GLY A 238 -5.00 -8.63 -12.26
N ILE A 239 -4.68 -8.36 -11.00
CA ILE A 239 -5.67 -8.39 -9.92
C ILE A 239 -5.79 -7.05 -9.22
N CYS A 240 -6.99 -6.81 -8.69
CA CYS A 240 -7.27 -5.77 -7.71
C CYS A 240 -8.08 -6.38 -6.55
N HIS A 241 -8.24 -5.64 -5.46
CA HIS A 241 -8.85 -6.18 -4.24
C HIS A 241 -10.31 -5.78 -4.15
N TYR A 242 -11.08 -6.54 -3.36
CA TYR A 242 -12.48 -6.24 -3.11
C TYR A 242 -12.73 -4.81 -2.65
N ARG A 243 -11.76 -4.12 -2.04
CA ARG A 243 -11.84 -2.71 -1.56
C ARG A 243 -10.92 -1.74 -2.25
N ARG A 244 -10.08 -2.16 -3.19
CA ARG A 244 -9.06 -1.31 -3.81
C ARG A 244 -8.99 -1.60 -5.30
N GLU A 245 -9.29 -0.60 -6.11
CA GLU A 245 -9.26 -0.66 -7.57
C GLU A 245 -8.50 0.55 -8.10
N PHE A 246 -7.91 0.48 -9.30
CA PHE A 246 -7.32 1.67 -9.95
C PHE A 246 -8.35 2.79 -10.04
N GLU A 247 -8.00 4.00 -9.63
CA GLU A 247 -8.95 5.11 -9.55
C GLU A 247 -9.45 5.56 -10.92
N SER A 248 -8.59 5.50 -11.93
CA SER A 248 -8.85 5.99 -13.29
C SER A 248 -8.53 4.95 -14.35
N ASP A 249 -9.33 4.89 -15.43
CA ASP A 249 -9.07 4.07 -16.62
C ASP A 249 -7.94 4.63 -17.52
N VAL A 250 -7.41 5.81 -17.23
CA VAL A 250 -6.31 6.44 -17.99
C VAL A 250 -5.07 5.56 -18.06
N VAL A 251 -4.73 4.90 -16.95
CA VAL A 251 -3.59 3.98 -16.90
C VAL A 251 -3.78 2.79 -17.85
N LEU A 252 -5.03 2.40 -18.10
CA LEU A 252 -5.40 1.30 -18.99
C LEU A 252 -5.23 1.70 -20.46
N GLN A 253 -5.54 2.96 -20.81
CA GLN A 253 -5.31 3.45 -22.16
C GLN A 253 -3.82 3.42 -22.52
N LEU A 254 -2.94 3.76 -21.57
CA LEU A 254 -1.48 3.69 -21.80
C LEU A 254 -1.01 2.27 -22.11
N LEU A 255 -1.59 1.26 -21.47
CA LEU A 255 -1.31 -0.17 -21.74
C LEU A 255 -1.76 -0.54 -23.16
N LEU A 256 -3.00 -0.19 -23.52
CA LEU A 256 -3.55 -0.48 -24.85
C LEU A 256 -2.80 0.23 -25.99
N ASP A 257 -2.38 1.48 -25.77
CA ASP A 257 -1.60 2.25 -26.73
C ASP A 257 -0.15 1.73 -26.85
N GLY A 258 0.22 0.71 -26.08
CA GLY A 258 1.57 0.14 -26.05
C GLY A 258 2.61 1.13 -25.55
N ARG A 259 2.22 2.14 -24.75
CA ARG A 259 3.13 3.15 -24.17
C ARG A 259 3.78 2.67 -22.88
N VAL A 260 3.11 1.79 -22.16
CA VAL A 260 3.57 1.17 -20.91
C VAL A 260 3.31 -0.33 -20.97
N ASP A 261 4.05 -1.10 -20.16
CA ASP A 261 3.94 -2.56 -20.10
C ASP A 261 3.28 -3.05 -18.81
N VAL A 262 3.38 -2.24 -17.75
CA VAL A 262 2.88 -2.56 -16.40
C VAL A 262 2.29 -1.31 -15.75
N ALA A 263 1.12 -1.46 -15.16
CA ALA A 263 0.48 -0.50 -14.26
C ALA A 263 0.54 -1.00 -12.82
N LEU A 264 1.14 -0.21 -11.93
CA LEU A 264 1.24 -0.47 -10.50
C LEU A 264 0.52 0.63 -9.68
N PRO A 265 0.02 0.31 -8.48
CA PRO A 265 -0.34 1.32 -7.49
C PRO A 265 0.85 2.23 -7.16
N MET A 266 0.58 3.45 -6.73
CA MET A 266 1.58 4.29 -6.08
C MET A 266 2.34 3.50 -4.98
N PRO A 267 3.68 3.45 -5.01
CA PRO A 267 4.47 2.84 -3.95
C PRO A 267 4.24 3.53 -2.61
N ALA A 268 4.39 2.78 -1.52
CA ALA A 268 4.41 3.34 -0.17
C ALA A 268 5.86 3.61 0.29
N ILE A 269 6.04 4.64 1.11
CA ILE A 269 7.27 4.84 1.88
C ILE A 269 7.09 4.18 3.24
N VAL A 270 7.79 3.07 3.48
CA VAL A 270 7.64 2.28 4.70
C VAL A 270 8.73 2.55 5.73
N TYR A 271 8.46 2.17 6.97
CA TYR A 271 9.35 2.39 8.11
C TYR A 271 9.66 1.08 8.84
N PRO A 272 10.90 0.88 9.34
CA PRO A 272 12.10 1.69 9.05
C PRO A 272 12.69 1.43 7.64
N ASP A 273 12.40 0.25 7.10
CA ASP A 273 12.75 -0.25 5.78
C ASP A 273 11.76 -1.37 5.44
N LEU A 274 11.86 -1.97 4.26
CA LEU A 274 10.94 -3.00 3.80
C LEU A 274 10.95 -4.24 4.71
N LYS A 275 12.11 -4.69 5.20
CA LYS A 275 12.22 -5.85 6.09
C LYS A 275 11.66 -5.55 7.48
N GLY A 276 11.91 -4.35 8.00
CA GLY A 276 11.38 -3.87 9.27
C GLY A 276 9.86 -3.72 9.20
N TYR A 277 9.33 -3.23 8.07
CA TYR A 277 7.89 -3.13 7.83
C TYR A 277 7.21 -4.50 7.86
N TYR A 278 7.84 -5.51 7.25
CA TYR A 278 7.35 -6.89 7.29
C TYR A 278 7.12 -7.40 8.72
N LYS A 279 8.02 -7.08 9.66
CA LYS A 279 7.95 -7.55 11.06
C LYS A 279 6.71 -7.08 11.82
N ASN A 280 5.98 -6.08 11.33
CA ASN A 280 4.73 -5.64 11.93
C ASN A 280 3.61 -6.68 11.77
N TRP A 281 3.70 -7.54 10.76
CA TRP A 281 2.66 -8.51 10.42
C TRP A 281 3.24 -9.93 10.33
N GLY A 282 4.47 -10.06 9.86
CA GLY A 282 5.15 -11.31 9.61
C GLY A 282 6.25 -11.68 10.60
N VAL A 283 6.69 -12.93 10.52
CA VAL A 283 7.74 -13.53 11.33
C VAL A 283 9.04 -13.49 10.54
N GLU A 284 10.07 -12.82 11.08
CA GLU A 284 11.35 -12.56 10.43
C GLU A 284 12.00 -13.78 9.77
N ALA A 285 11.86 -14.98 10.35
CA ALA A 285 12.41 -16.20 9.78
C ALA A 285 11.86 -16.51 8.37
N TYR A 286 10.58 -16.25 8.08
CA TYR A 286 10.03 -16.43 6.73
C TYR A 286 10.67 -15.45 5.74
N TYR A 287 11.00 -14.24 6.17
CA TYR A 287 11.69 -13.25 5.33
C TYR A 287 13.14 -13.67 5.04
N ASN A 288 13.85 -14.18 6.05
CA ASN A 288 15.21 -14.67 5.87
C ASN A 288 15.23 -15.89 4.92
N VAL A 289 14.28 -16.81 5.08
CA VAL A 289 14.14 -17.96 4.17
C VAL A 289 13.79 -17.50 2.75
N MET A 290 12.97 -16.46 2.55
CA MET A 290 12.74 -15.87 1.23
C MET A 290 14.04 -15.38 0.58
N LEU A 291 14.87 -14.64 1.33
CA LEU A 291 16.16 -14.16 0.81
C LEU A 291 17.11 -15.31 0.47
N GLU A 292 17.16 -16.35 1.29
CA GLU A 292 17.95 -17.57 1.04
C GLU A 292 17.44 -18.31 -0.21
N THR A 293 16.12 -18.46 -0.35
CA THR A 293 15.49 -19.07 -1.51
C THR A 293 15.80 -18.30 -2.79
N ILE A 294 15.68 -16.95 -2.77
CA ILE A 294 16.04 -16.10 -3.92
C ILE A 294 17.51 -16.28 -4.27
N ARG A 295 18.42 -16.25 -3.27
CA ARG A 295 19.86 -16.44 -3.49
C ARG A 295 20.20 -17.75 -4.19
N GLU A 296 19.47 -18.82 -3.87
CA GLU A 296 19.75 -20.18 -4.36
C GLU A 296 19.07 -20.48 -5.69
N MET A 297 17.82 -20.05 -5.87
CA MET A 297 17.00 -20.38 -7.05
C MET A 297 17.05 -19.31 -8.14
N GLU A 298 17.21 -18.05 -7.75
CA GLU A 298 17.14 -16.88 -8.64
C GLU A 298 18.28 -15.89 -8.31
N PRO A 299 19.56 -16.31 -8.38
CA PRO A 299 20.71 -15.55 -7.87
C PRO A 299 20.83 -14.15 -8.49
N ASP A 300 20.38 -13.97 -9.73
CA ASP A 300 20.37 -12.67 -10.42
C ASP A 300 19.45 -11.64 -9.72
N TYR A 301 18.49 -12.07 -8.90
CA TYR A 301 17.62 -11.21 -8.11
C TYR A 301 18.18 -10.90 -6.72
N TYR A 302 19.21 -11.62 -6.26
CA TYR A 302 19.61 -11.57 -4.86
C TYR A 302 20.11 -10.18 -4.43
N GLU A 303 20.91 -9.51 -5.25
CA GLU A 303 21.36 -8.14 -4.97
C GLU A 303 20.19 -7.17 -4.84
N THR A 304 19.20 -7.28 -5.74
CA THR A 304 17.98 -6.47 -5.66
C THR A 304 17.15 -6.82 -4.43
N ALA A 305 17.07 -8.10 -4.06
CA ALA A 305 16.33 -8.55 -2.89
C ALA A 305 16.93 -8.00 -1.58
N VAL A 306 18.26 -8.04 -1.45
CA VAL A 306 18.98 -7.43 -0.33
C VAL A 306 18.78 -5.92 -0.33
N TRP A 307 18.96 -5.26 -1.47
CA TRP A 307 18.73 -3.82 -1.59
C TRP A 307 17.32 -3.46 -1.14
N CYS A 308 16.28 -4.09 -1.68
CA CYS A 308 14.89 -3.83 -1.28
C CYS A 308 14.69 -4.02 0.22
N SER A 309 15.31 -5.04 0.83
CA SER A 309 15.14 -5.32 2.26
C SER A 309 15.66 -4.21 3.18
N GLU A 310 16.60 -3.40 2.70
CA GLU A 310 17.27 -2.31 3.44
C GLU A 310 16.78 -0.91 3.04
N HIS A 311 15.75 -0.84 2.18
CA HIS A 311 15.24 0.42 1.63
C HIS A 311 13.73 0.58 1.88
N GLU A 312 13.22 1.80 1.74
CA GLU A 312 11.89 2.20 2.23
C GLU A 312 10.77 2.11 1.20
N ILE A 313 11.04 1.58 0.01
CA ILE A 313 10.04 1.44 -1.04
C ILE A 313 9.30 0.12 -0.92
N PHE A 314 7.97 0.20 -1.01
CA PHE A 314 7.08 -0.95 -0.96
C PHE A 314 5.99 -0.89 -2.04
N TYR A 315 5.76 -2.00 -2.73
CA TYR A 315 4.63 -2.19 -3.66
C TYR A 315 3.53 -3.01 -2.98
N PRO A 316 2.54 -2.37 -2.35
CA PRO A 316 1.60 -3.06 -1.48
C PRO A 316 0.52 -3.81 -2.26
N ASN A 317 -0.10 -4.77 -1.58
CA ASN A 317 -1.29 -5.54 -1.95
C ASN A 317 -1.13 -6.51 -3.14
N ASN A 318 0.01 -6.64 -3.83
CA ASN A 318 0.11 -7.45 -5.07
C ASN A 318 -0.88 -7.00 -6.17
N ILE A 319 -1.31 -5.73 -6.16
CA ILE A 319 -2.19 -5.16 -7.19
C ILE A 319 -1.33 -4.70 -8.35
N PHE A 320 -1.66 -5.12 -9.56
CA PHE A 320 -1.05 -4.64 -10.80
C PHE A 320 -1.92 -5.03 -12.00
N ILE A 321 -1.65 -4.41 -13.15
CA ILE A 321 -2.10 -4.90 -14.46
C ILE A 321 -0.86 -4.90 -15.36
N ALA A 322 -0.57 -6.02 -16.00
CA ALA A 322 0.62 -6.17 -16.83
C ALA A 322 0.27 -6.83 -18.17
N ARG A 323 1.16 -6.64 -19.15
CA ARG A 323 1.18 -7.45 -20.37
C ARG A 323 1.32 -8.94 -20.01
N ARG A 324 0.70 -9.81 -20.80
CA ARG A 324 0.56 -11.25 -20.51
C ARG A 324 1.89 -11.95 -20.22
N ASP A 325 2.91 -11.71 -21.03
CA ASP A 325 4.25 -12.28 -20.85
C ASP A 325 4.89 -11.86 -19.51
N ILE A 326 4.75 -10.60 -19.12
CA ILE A 326 5.26 -10.08 -17.84
C ILE A 326 4.49 -10.67 -16.67
N LEU A 327 3.16 -10.82 -16.78
CA LEU A 327 2.36 -11.50 -15.76
C LEU A 327 2.76 -12.96 -15.61
N GLU A 328 2.99 -13.67 -16.71
CA GLU A 328 3.43 -15.06 -16.69
C GLU A 328 4.81 -15.22 -16.04
N ASP A 329 5.77 -14.36 -16.41
CA ASP A 329 7.11 -14.35 -15.83
C ASP A 329 7.07 -14.03 -14.33
N TYR A 330 6.30 -13.00 -13.94
CA TYR A 330 6.07 -12.65 -12.54
C TYR A 330 5.46 -13.81 -11.74
N CYS A 331 4.40 -14.44 -12.26
CA CYS A 331 3.76 -15.56 -11.57
C CYS A 331 4.69 -16.77 -11.45
N GLN A 332 5.48 -17.07 -12.49
CA GLN A 332 6.50 -18.13 -12.43
C GLN A 332 7.53 -17.84 -11.34
N PHE A 333 8.07 -16.62 -11.30
CA PHE A 333 9.01 -16.20 -10.25
C PHE A 333 8.36 -16.27 -8.87
N SER A 334 7.23 -15.58 -8.68
CA SER A 334 6.60 -15.41 -7.38
C SER A 334 6.14 -16.74 -6.78
N PHE A 335 5.40 -17.57 -7.53
CA PHE A 335 4.90 -18.82 -6.97
C PHE A 335 6.01 -19.84 -6.71
N ARG A 336 7.07 -19.88 -7.54
CA ARG A 336 8.23 -20.75 -7.27
C ARG A 336 8.93 -20.38 -5.96
N ILE A 337 9.16 -19.10 -5.71
CA ILE A 337 9.76 -18.64 -4.45
C ILE A 337 8.84 -18.92 -3.26
N LEU A 338 7.55 -18.60 -3.37
CA LEU A 338 6.60 -18.77 -2.25
C LEU A 338 6.36 -20.25 -1.91
N ASP A 339 6.26 -21.13 -2.91
CA ASP A 339 6.11 -22.57 -2.70
C ASP A 339 7.36 -23.17 -2.02
N GLU A 340 8.57 -22.74 -2.42
CA GLU A 340 9.80 -23.20 -1.76
C GLU A 340 9.92 -22.68 -0.33
N VAL A 341 9.55 -21.43 -0.06
CA VAL A 341 9.48 -20.90 1.30
C VAL A 341 8.46 -21.70 2.12
N GLU A 342 7.28 -21.98 1.56
CA GLU A 342 6.26 -22.80 2.22
C GLU A 342 6.79 -24.20 2.56
N TYR A 343 7.49 -24.86 1.63
CA TYR A 343 8.12 -26.16 1.83
C TYR A 343 9.17 -26.14 2.95
N ARG A 344 10.11 -25.19 2.91
CA ARG A 344 11.17 -25.05 3.94
C ARG A 344 10.60 -24.77 5.32
N MET A 345 9.48 -24.06 5.38
CA MET A 345 8.84 -23.64 6.62
C MET A 345 7.80 -24.66 7.13
N GLU A 346 7.49 -25.72 6.37
CA GLU A 346 6.47 -26.72 6.73
C GLU A 346 6.76 -27.40 8.08
N LYS A 347 8.04 -27.69 8.34
CA LYS A 347 8.52 -28.38 9.55
C LYS A 347 8.90 -27.42 10.68
N ARG A 348 8.73 -26.12 10.50
CA ARG A 348 9.09 -25.15 11.53
C ARG A 348 8.05 -25.18 12.66
N ASP A 349 8.53 -25.36 13.89
CA ASP A 349 7.69 -25.22 15.07
C ASP A 349 7.18 -23.77 15.22
N GLY A 350 5.91 -23.62 15.59
CA GLY A 350 5.25 -22.32 15.82
C GLY A 350 4.07 -22.04 14.88
N GLU A 351 3.56 -20.81 14.93
CA GLU A 351 2.41 -20.41 14.10
C GLU A 351 2.79 -20.32 12.62
N LYS A 352 1.97 -20.97 11.78
CA LYS A 352 2.09 -20.87 10.32
C LYS A 352 1.67 -19.46 9.88
N GLN A 353 2.57 -18.75 9.22
CA GLN A 353 2.34 -17.37 8.82
C GLN A 353 1.66 -17.29 7.46
N LYS A 354 0.75 -16.32 7.24
CA LYS A 354 0.19 -16.04 5.92
C LYS A 354 1.29 -15.66 4.90
N ARG A 355 1.29 -16.34 3.76
CA ARG A 355 2.22 -16.13 2.63
C ARG A 355 1.88 -14.86 1.84
N CYS A 356 0.64 -14.40 1.87
CA CYS A 356 0.21 -13.15 1.24
C CYS A 356 1.03 -11.92 1.72
N TRP A 357 1.48 -11.90 2.97
CA TRP A 357 2.30 -10.80 3.47
C TRP A 357 3.68 -10.82 2.83
N LEU A 358 4.26 -12.00 2.68
CA LEU A 358 5.56 -12.19 2.05
C LEU A 358 5.49 -11.91 0.53
N SER A 359 4.38 -12.24 -0.13
CA SER A 359 4.23 -12.04 -1.57
C SER A 359 4.30 -10.56 -1.97
N GLU A 360 3.87 -9.62 -1.12
CA GLU A 360 3.99 -8.19 -1.41
C GLU A 360 5.47 -7.75 -1.46
N HIS A 361 6.34 -8.40 -0.68
CA HIS A 361 7.79 -8.19 -0.77
C HIS A 361 8.38 -8.80 -2.02
N VAL A 362 7.95 -10.01 -2.40
CA VAL A 362 8.35 -10.65 -3.66
C VAL A 362 7.92 -9.80 -4.87
N THR A 363 6.71 -9.22 -4.84
CA THR A 363 6.22 -8.25 -5.82
C THR A 363 7.14 -7.04 -5.92
N THR A 364 7.51 -6.47 -4.78
CA THR A 364 8.41 -5.32 -4.71
C THR A 364 9.76 -5.65 -5.34
N ILE A 365 10.36 -6.78 -4.96
CA ILE A 365 11.66 -7.24 -5.47
C ILE A 365 11.62 -7.45 -6.99
N TYR A 366 10.59 -8.12 -7.50
CA TYR A 366 10.46 -8.43 -8.93
C TYR A 366 10.39 -7.16 -9.79
N PHE A 367 9.47 -6.24 -9.46
CA PHE A 367 9.31 -5.03 -10.25
C PHE A 367 10.45 -4.02 -10.02
N MET A 368 11.13 -4.06 -8.88
CA MET A 368 12.38 -3.30 -8.69
C MET A 368 13.53 -3.84 -9.53
N LYS A 369 13.65 -5.17 -9.67
CA LYS A 369 14.66 -5.79 -10.54
C LYS A 369 14.48 -5.32 -11.99
N HIS A 370 13.23 -5.23 -12.43
CA HIS A 370 12.85 -4.89 -13.79
C HIS A 370 12.49 -3.41 -14.02
N CYS A 371 12.82 -2.51 -13.07
CA CYS A 371 12.45 -1.09 -13.18
C CYS A 371 13.05 -0.36 -14.39
N ARG A 372 14.05 -0.96 -15.06
CA ARG A 372 14.65 -0.47 -16.31
C ARG A 372 14.34 -1.33 -17.53
N ASP A 373 13.77 -2.51 -17.34
CA ASP A 373 13.43 -3.45 -18.41
C ASP A 373 11.99 -3.23 -18.90
N TYR A 374 11.10 -2.84 -17.98
CA TYR A 374 9.70 -2.59 -18.26
C TYR A 374 9.36 -1.10 -18.20
N ARG A 375 8.43 -0.67 -19.06
CA ARG A 375 7.85 0.67 -18.96
C ARG A 375 6.74 0.64 -17.91
N ILE A 376 7.11 0.91 -16.67
CA ILE A 376 6.21 0.89 -15.51
C ILE A 376 5.54 2.26 -15.37
N VAL A 377 4.23 2.27 -15.16
CA VAL A 377 3.47 3.45 -14.75
C VAL A 377 2.80 3.24 -13.40
N PHE A 378 2.87 4.27 -12.55
CA PHE A 378 2.19 4.30 -11.27
C PHE A 378 0.86 5.06 -11.37
N SER A 379 -0.16 4.59 -10.65
CA SER A 379 -1.47 5.22 -10.59
C SER A 379 -2.08 5.08 -9.20
N ASN A 380 -2.98 5.99 -8.84
CA ASN A 380 -3.72 5.91 -7.59
C ASN A 380 -4.73 4.77 -7.60
N LEU A 381 -5.02 4.28 -6.40
CA LEU A 381 -6.13 3.38 -6.12
C LEU A 381 -7.26 4.15 -5.46
N LYS A 382 -8.50 3.86 -5.87
CA LYS A 382 -9.68 4.18 -5.08
C LYS A 382 -9.88 3.10 -4.03
N ARG A 383 -9.96 3.51 -2.77
CA ARG A 383 -10.37 2.65 -1.65
C ARG A 383 -11.85 2.84 -1.39
N TYR A 384 -12.57 1.73 -1.29
CA TYR A 384 -13.99 1.70 -0.92
C TYR A 384 -14.14 1.27 0.53
N TRP A 385 -15.18 1.77 1.19
CA TRP A 385 -15.46 1.51 2.60
C TRP A 385 -16.69 0.63 2.77
#